data_AF-A0A060RE06-F1
#
_entry.id   AF-A0A060RE06-F1
#
_cell.length_a   1.000
_cell.length_b   1.000
_cell.length_c   1.000
_cell.angle_alpha   90.00
_cell.angle_beta   90.00
_cell.angle_gamma   90.00
#
_symmetry.space_group_name_H-M   'P 1'
#
loop_
_entity.id
_entity.type
_entity.pdbx_description
1 polymer ?
#
loop_
_entity_poly.entity_id
_entity_poly.type
_entity_poly.pdbx_seq_one_letter_code
_entity_poly.pdbx_strand_id
1 'polypeptide(L)'
;MINQVCERGYRNHPLTNEQKASNREKSSVRSRVEHVFGFMEQSMHGIKVERVGIVRATGILGLMNLTYNLFRYEQVVRLNLLPIKN
;
A
#
# COMPACT_ATOMS: atom_id res chain seq x y z
N MET A 1 -17.54 -12.96 11.17
CA MET A 1 -16.51 -12.07 10.59
C MET A 1 -16.22 -12.55 9.18
N ILE A 2 -16.29 -11.70 8.15
CA ILE A 2 -16.09 -12.10 6.74
C ILE A 2 -14.59 -12.13 6.43
N ASN A 3 -14.12 -13.17 5.75
CA ASN A 3 -12.70 -13.35 5.40
C ASN A 3 -12.27 -12.38 4.29
N GLN A 4 -11.22 -11.58 4.56
CA GLN A 4 -10.65 -10.58 3.64
C GLN A 4 -9.47 -11.10 2.81
N VAL A 5 -9.09 -12.37 2.99
CA VAL A 5 -8.04 -13.02 2.20
C VAL A 5 -8.58 -13.31 0.79
N CYS A 6 -7.72 -13.12 -0.21
CA CYS A 6 -8.03 -13.51 -1.58
C CYS A 6 -8.08 -15.04 -1.69
N GLU A 7 -9.16 -15.56 -2.24
CA GLU A 7 -9.37 -16.99 -2.45
C GLU A 7 -8.47 -17.51 -3.56
N ARG A 8 -7.93 -18.72 -3.39
CA ARG A 8 -7.04 -19.35 -4.38
C ARG A 8 -7.78 -20.49 -5.07
N GLY A 9 -7.62 -20.58 -6.39
CA GLY A 9 -8.03 -21.76 -7.14
C GLY A 9 -7.07 -22.92 -6.90
N TYR A 10 -7.57 -24.15 -6.99
CA TYR A 10 -6.78 -25.37 -6.85
C TYR A 10 -6.90 -26.23 -8.10
N ARG A 11 -6.07 -27.29 -8.20
CA ARG A 11 -6.13 -28.23 -9.32
C ARG A 11 -7.54 -28.81 -9.44
N ASN A 12 -8.11 -28.73 -10.65
CA ASN A 12 -9.49 -29.14 -10.98
C ASN A 12 -10.62 -28.36 -10.27
N HIS A 13 -10.28 -27.31 -9.51
CA HIS A 13 -11.23 -26.43 -8.83
C HIS A 13 -10.91 -24.97 -9.16
N PRO A 14 -11.32 -24.49 -10.34
CA PRO A 14 -11.16 -23.10 -10.72
C PRO A 14 -12.06 -22.19 -9.87
N LEU A 15 -11.64 -20.94 -9.70
CA LEU A 15 -12.44 -19.93 -9.00
C LEU A 15 -13.72 -19.62 -9.77
N THR A 16 -14.85 -19.54 -9.07
CA THR A 16 -16.12 -19.07 -9.63
C THR A 16 -16.02 -17.60 -10.02
N ASN A 17 -16.95 -17.13 -10.85
CA ASN A 17 -16.98 -15.72 -11.24
C ASN A 17 -17.24 -14.80 -10.04
N GLU A 18 -18.05 -15.22 -9.05
CA GLU A 18 -18.25 -14.44 -7.83
C GLU A 18 -16.96 -14.35 -7.00
N GLN A 19 -16.23 -15.45 -6.85
CA GLN A 19 -14.94 -15.46 -6.14
C GLN A 19 -13.90 -14.55 -6.82
N LYS A 20 -13.88 -14.53 -8.16
CA LYS A 20 -13.02 -13.62 -8.93
C LYS A 20 -13.41 -12.15 -8.70
N ALA A 21 -14.71 -11.83 -8.68
CA ALA A 21 -15.18 -10.48 -8.41
C ALA A 21 -14.79 -10.03 -6.99
N SER A 22 -15.02 -10.89 -5.98
CA SER A 22 -14.60 -10.61 -4.61
C SER A 22 -13.08 -10.42 -4.49
N ASN A 23 -12.28 -11.26 -5.15
CA ASN A 23 -10.84 -11.12 -5.18
C ASN A 23 -10.37 -9.83 -5.88
N ARG A 24 -11.08 -9.37 -6.91
CA ARG A 24 -10.78 -8.11 -7.61
C ARG A 24 -10.88 -6.92 -6.66
N GLU A 25 -11.91 -6.88 -5.82
CA GLU A 25 -12.09 -5.83 -4.83
C GLU A 25 -10.99 -5.88 -3.75
N LYS A 26 -10.75 -7.07 -3.18
CA LYS A 26 -9.70 -7.30 -2.17
C LYS A 26 -8.32 -6.91 -2.69
N SER A 27 -7.98 -7.35 -3.91
CA SER A 27 -6.67 -7.08 -4.53
C SER A 27 -6.48 -5.62 -4.90
N SER A 28 -7.53 -4.90 -5.33
CA SER A 28 -7.45 -3.46 -5.61
C SER A 28 -6.98 -2.65 -4.39
N VAL A 29 -7.53 -2.96 -3.21
CA VAL A 29 -7.11 -2.34 -1.95
C VAL A 29 -5.68 -2.79 -1.59
N ARG A 30 -5.40 -4.10 -1.68
CA ARG A 30 -4.09 -4.66 -1.34
C ARG A 30 -2.96 -4.03 -2.15
N SER A 31 -3.14 -3.86 -3.47
CA SER A 31 -2.12 -3.28 -4.34
C SER A 31 -1.77 -1.83 -3.98
N ARG A 32 -2.75 -1.04 -3.50
CA ARG A 32 -2.48 0.33 -3.03
C ARG A 32 -1.63 0.33 -1.77
N VAL A 33 -1.90 -0.59 -0.85
CA VAL A 33 -1.17 -0.74 0.40
C VAL A 33 0.24 -1.28 0.16
N GLU A 34 0.37 -2.35 -0.64
CA GLU A 34 1.66 -2.94 -1.05
C GLU A 34 2.56 -1.92 -1.75
N HIS A 35 1.99 -1.01 -2.54
CA HIS A 35 2.75 0.06 -3.19
C HIS A 35 3.42 1.00 -2.19
N VAL A 36 2.72 1.39 -1.11
CA VAL A 36 3.28 2.23 -0.04
C VAL A 36 4.43 1.49 0.65
N PHE A 37 4.20 0.23 1.03
CA PHE A 37 5.20 -0.58 1.72
C PHE A 37 6.43 -0.87 0.84
N GLY A 38 6.24 -1.14 -0.45
CA GLY A 38 7.33 -1.33 -1.40
C GLY A 38 8.20 -0.08 -1.54
N PHE A 39 7.60 1.11 -1.50
CA PHE A 39 8.36 2.36 -1.46
C PHE A 39 9.16 2.52 -0.16
N MET A 40 8.55 2.22 0.98
CA MET A 40 9.22 2.30 2.29
C MET A 40 10.42 1.34 2.40
N GLU A 41 10.25 0.07 1.98
CA GLU A 41 11.35 -0.91 1.96
C GLU A 41 12.51 -0.45 1.08
N GLN A 42 12.22 0.01 -0.14
CA GLN A 42 13.26 0.34 -1.11
C GLN A 42 13.92 1.71 -0.87
N SER A 43 13.13 2.73 -0.51
CA SER A 43 13.58 4.13 -0.49
C SER A 43 13.79 4.68 0.92
N MET A 44 13.24 4.04 1.96
CA MET A 44 13.28 4.53 3.35
C MET A 44 14.09 3.63 4.30
N HIS A 45 14.91 2.73 3.75
CA HIS A 45 15.77 1.81 4.51
C HIS A 45 14.98 0.88 5.45
N GLY A 46 13.77 0.47 5.03
CA GLY A 46 12.96 -0.54 5.69
C GLY A 46 11.73 0.00 6.45
N ILE A 47 10.84 -0.93 6.82
CA ILE A 47 9.58 -0.63 7.52
C ILE A 47 9.76 -0.57 9.05
N LYS A 48 10.87 -1.08 9.59
CA LYS A 48 11.08 -1.20 11.05
C LYS A 48 11.74 0.04 11.64
N VAL A 49 11.17 0.55 12.73
CA VAL A 49 11.72 1.66 13.50
C VAL A 49 12.15 1.16 14.88
N GLU A 50 13.45 1.00 15.07
CA GLU A 50 14.05 0.58 16.34
C GLU A 50 14.64 1.81 17.05
N ARG A 51 13.87 2.38 17.99
CA ARG A 51 14.24 3.62 18.70
C ARG A 51 13.90 3.53 20.18
N VAL A 52 14.72 4.16 21.03
CA VAL A 52 14.48 4.24 22.47
C VAL A 52 13.42 5.32 22.78
N GLY A 53 12.25 4.85 23.20
CA GLY A 53 11.11 5.68 23.62
C GLY A 53 10.03 5.80 22.55
N ILE A 54 8.79 5.50 22.94
CA ILE A 54 7.62 5.47 22.04
C ILE A 54 7.37 6.80 21.33
N VAL A 55 7.53 7.93 22.04
CA VAL A 55 7.32 9.28 21.47
C VAL A 55 8.25 9.55 20.29
N ARG A 56 9.53 9.13 20.38
CA ARG A 56 10.49 9.27 19.29
C ARG A 56 10.15 8.35 18.13
N ALA A 57 9.78 7.10 18.41
CA ALA A 57 9.37 6.14 17.39
C ALA A 57 8.14 6.65 16.62
N THR A 58 7.12 7.16 17.31
CA THR A 58 5.94 7.77 16.69
C THR A 58 6.29 8.99 15.85
N GLY A 59 7.20 9.86 16.32
CA GLY A 59 7.68 11.01 15.55
C GLY A 59 8.35 10.59 14.24
N ILE A 60 9.23 9.59 14.28
CA ILE A 60 9.89 9.04 13.07
C ILE A 60 8.86 8.42 12.11
N LEU A 61 7.92 7.63 12.61
CA LEU A 61 6.84 7.07 11.78
C LEU A 61 6.01 8.18 11.10
N GLY A 62 5.71 9.26 11.82
CA GLY A 62 5.05 10.44 11.26
C GLY A 62 5.86 11.09 10.13
N LEU A 63 7.17 11.26 10.32
CA LEU A 63 8.07 11.81 9.29
C LEU A 63 8.19 10.89 8.07
N MET A 64 8.24 9.56 8.26
CA MET A 64 8.23 8.60 7.15
C MET A 64 6.95 8.71 6.33
N ASN A 65 5.78 8.77 6.98
CA ASN A 65 4.50 8.94 6.30
C ASN A 65 4.42 10.28 5.53
N LEU A 66 4.89 11.37 6.14
CA LEU A 66 4.95 12.67 5.48
C LEU A 66 5.85 12.63 4.25
N THR A 67 7.03 12.03 4.39
CA THR A 67 8.01 11.91 3.31
C THR A 67 7.44 11.07 2.16
N TYR A 68 6.75 9.97 2.46
CA TYR A 68 6.05 9.17 1.44
C TYR A 68 5.02 10.00 0.68
N ASN A 69 4.19 10.77 1.39
CA ASN A 69 3.16 11.62 0.78
C ASN A 69 3.77 12.68 -0.16
N LEU A 70 4.90 13.27 0.23
CA LEU A 70 5.62 14.25 -0.60
C LEU A 70 6.14 13.64 -1.90
N PHE A 71 6.82 12.49 -1.81
CA PHE A 71 7.29 11.77 -3.00
C PHE A 71 6.14 11.32 -3.89
N ARG A 72 5.06 10.82 -3.28
CA ARG A 72 3.88 10.39 -4.03
C ARG A 72 3.25 11.56 -4.77
N TYR A 73 3.12 12.72 -4.12
CA TYR A 73 2.61 13.94 -4.74
C TYR A 73 3.46 14.39 -5.93
N GLU A 74 4.79 14.45 -5.75
CA GLU A 74 5.71 14.80 -6.84
C GLU A 74 5.56 13.87 -8.05
N GLN A 75 5.47 12.56 -7.82
CA GLN A 75 5.24 11.59 -8.91
C GLN A 75 3.92 11.81 -9.63
N VAL A 76 2.83 12.09 -8.89
CA VAL A 76 1.52 12.36 -9.47
C VAL A 76 1.53 13.61 -10.34
N VAL A 77 2.17 14.67 -9.84
CA VAL A 77 2.32 15.95 -10.55
C VAL A 77 3.18 15.76 -11.80
N ARG A 78 4.35 15.14 -11.67
CA ARG A 78 5.28 14.89 -12.79
C ARG A 78 4.65 14.05 -13.90
N LEU A 79 3.80 13.09 -13.54
CA LEU A 79 3.11 12.22 -14.49
C LEU A 79 1.76 12.80 -14.97
N ASN A 80 1.40 14.02 -14.56
CA ASN A 80 0.12 14.67 -14.88
C ASN A 80 -1.10 13.79 -14.58
N LEU A 81 -1.02 12.99 -13.51
CA LEU A 81 -2.10 12.08 -13.09
C LEU A 81 -3.21 12.82 -12.33
N LEU A 82 -2.95 14.04 -11.87
CA LEU A 82 -3.97 14.96 -11.36
C LEU A 82 -4.13 16.12 -12.34
N PRO A 83 -5.37 16.57 -12.60
CA PRO A 83 -5.60 17.81 -13.33
C PRO A 83 -5.24 18.98 -12.42
N ILE A 84 -3.97 19.38 -12.44
CA ILE A 84 -3.53 20.59 -11.77
C ILE A 84 -3.95 21.73 -12.68
N LYS A 85 -4.91 22.55 -12.23
CA LYS A 85 -5.22 23.81 -12.90
C LYS A 85 -4.00 24.72 -12.72
N ASN A 86 -3.39 25.10 -13.84
CA ASN A 86 -2.45 26.22 -13.91
C ASN A 86 -3.17 27.52 -13.51
#